data_AF-D7F9K5-F1
#
_entry.id   AF-D7F9K5-F1
#
_cell.length_a   1.000
_cell.length_b   1.000
_cell.length_c   1.000
_cell.angle_alpha   90.00
_cell.angle_beta   90.00
_cell.angle_gamma   90.00
#
_symmetry.space_group_name_H-M   'P 1'
#
loop_
_entity.id
_entity.type
_entity.pdbx_description
1 polymer ?
#
loop_
_entity_poly.entity_id
_entity_poly.type
_entity_poly.pdbx_seq_one_letter_code
_entity_poly.pdbx_strand_id
1 'polypeptide(L)'
;MDKHKDRIESMRLILRVMQLFGLWPWSLKSEQEWTFTGFVKRNYRFLLHLPITFTFIGLMWLEAFISSNLEQAGQVLYMSITEMALVVKILSIWHYGTEAWRLRYELQHAPDYQLHNQEEVDFWRREQRFFKWFFYIYILISLGVVYSGCTGVLFLEYYELPFAYYVPFEWRNERRYWFAYGYDMAGMTLTCISNITLDTLGCYFLFHISLLYRLLGLRLRELKNMQDDTIFGQQLRAIFIMHQRIR
;
A
#
# COMPACT_ATOMS: atom_id res chain seq x y z
N MET A 1 26.94 5.96 17.61
CA MET A 1 26.17 7.16 17.23
C MET A 1 25.71 6.94 15.80
N ASP A 2 24.48 6.59 15.45
CA ASP A 2 23.20 6.71 16.14
C ASP A 2 22.36 5.47 15.73
N LYS A 3 22.27 4.46 16.60
CA LYS A 3 21.57 3.18 16.33
C LYS A 3 20.10 3.33 16.69
N HIS A 4 19.43 4.32 16.10
CA HIS A 4 17.97 4.33 16.12
C HIS A 4 17.51 3.14 15.26
N LYS A 5 17.41 1.96 15.89
CA LYS A 5 17.04 0.70 15.24
C LYS A 5 15.70 0.94 14.55
N ASP A 6 15.67 0.78 13.24
CA ASP A 6 14.55 1.19 12.39
C ASP A 6 13.32 0.31 12.65
N ARG A 7 12.45 0.75 13.57
CA ARG A 7 11.29 -0.02 14.03
C ARG A 7 10.22 -0.21 12.95
N ILE A 8 10.22 0.64 11.94
CA ILE A 8 9.20 0.71 10.89
C ILE A 8 9.79 0.45 9.49
N GLU A 9 10.87 -0.33 9.42
CA GLU A 9 11.62 -0.54 8.18
C GLU A 9 10.74 -1.06 7.03
N SER A 10 9.85 -2.03 7.30
CA SER A 10 8.92 -2.57 6.30
C SER A 10 7.86 -1.55 5.90
N MET A 11 7.36 -0.75 6.84
CA MET A 11 6.42 0.33 6.55
C MET A 11 7.04 1.38 5.63
N ARG A 12 8.31 1.75 5.86
CA ARG A 12 9.01 2.72 4.99
C ARG A 12 9.07 2.22 3.55
N LEU A 13 9.27 0.92 3.37
CA LEU A 13 9.26 0.31 2.05
C LEU A 13 7.88 0.41 1.39
N ILE A 14 6.79 0.07 2.09
CA ILE A 14 5.41 0.25 1.59
C ILE A 14 5.19 1.71 1.19
N LEU A 15 5.54 2.65 2.07
CA LEU A 15 5.35 4.08 1.83
C LEU A 15 6.16 4.61 0.65
N ARG A 16 7.37 4.09 0.41
CA ARG A 16 8.16 4.44 -0.79
C ARG A 16 7.46 3.99 -2.07
N VAL A 17 6.88 2.79 -2.07
CA VAL A 17 6.07 2.32 -3.21
C VAL A 17 4.85 3.22 -3.37
N MET A 18 4.11 3.52 -2.30
CA MET A 18 2.96 4.42 -2.34
C MET A 18 3.32 5.84 -2.82
N GLN A 19 4.50 6.36 -2.48
CA GLN A 19 4.98 7.66 -2.99
C GLN A 19 5.24 7.61 -4.49
N LEU A 20 5.87 6.53 -4.98
CA LEU A 20 6.15 6.33 -6.40
C LEU A 20 4.85 6.25 -7.22
N PHE A 21 3.82 5.61 -6.69
CA PHE A 21 2.51 5.46 -7.34
C PHE A 21 1.51 6.58 -6.99
N GLY A 22 1.93 7.66 -6.34
CA GLY A 22 1.08 8.85 -6.14
C GLY A 22 0.03 8.74 -5.03
N LEU A 23 0.06 7.67 -4.23
CA LEU A 23 -0.84 7.46 -3.10
C LEU A 23 -0.40 8.19 -1.83
N TRP A 24 0.91 8.43 -1.67
CA TRP A 24 1.46 9.08 -0.48
C TRP A 24 2.23 10.35 -0.85
N PRO A 25 2.10 11.45 -0.08
CA PRO A 25 2.78 12.70 -0.39
C PRO A 25 4.30 12.58 -0.30
N TRP A 26 4.98 13.30 -1.20
CA TRP A 26 6.42 13.54 -1.11
C TRP A 26 6.70 14.56 -0.01
N SER A 27 7.70 14.31 0.83
CA SER A 27 8.19 15.34 1.76
C SER A 27 8.89 16.42 0.94
N LEU A 28 8.28 17.60 0.88
CA LEU A 28 8.85 18.78 0.26
C LEU A 28 9.79 19.46 1.26
N LYS A 29 11.00 19.82 0.81
CA LYS A 29 11.86 20.77 1.53
C LYS A 29 11.38 22.18 1.19
N SER A 30 11.34 23.09 2.15
CA SER A 30 10.71 24.42 1.98
C SER A 30 11.33 25.26 0.85
N GLU A 31 12.58 25.03 0.49
CA GLU A 31 13.24 25.70 -0.65
C GLU A 31 12.69 25.31 -2.02
N GLN A 32 12.01 24.17 -2.13
CA GLN A 32 11.55 23.62 -3.42
C GLN A 32 10.13 24.04 -3.80
N GLU A 33 9.41 24.75 -2.92
CA GLU A 33 7.98 25.06 -3.08
C GLU A 33 7.67 25.97 -4.29
N TRP A 34 8.57 26.88 -4.65
CA TRP A 34 8.37 27.86 -5.73
C TRP A 34 8.88 27.39 -7.10
N THR A 35 9.35 26.14 -7.19
CA THR A 35 9.87 25.56 -8.44
C THR A 35 8.81 24.71 -9.15
N PHE A 36 8.93 24.57 -10.48
CA PHE A 36 8.09 23.64 -11.26
C PHE A 36 8.10 22.22 -10.67
N THR A 37 9.26 21.76 -10.19
CA THR A 37 9.41 20.47 -9.51
C THR A 37 8.59 20.39 -8.21
N GLY A 38 8.50 21.48 -7.45
CA GLY A 38 7.64 21.59 -6.28
C GLY A 38 6.16 21.46 -6.62
N PHE A 39 5.71 22.15 -7.67
CA PHE A 39 4.35 22.04 -8.19
C PHE A 39 4.00 20.61 -8.63
N VAL A 40 4.89 19.96 -9.40
CA VAL A 40 4.70 18.57 -9.85
C VAL A 40 4.62 17.64 -8.65
N LYS A 41 5.56 17.70 -7.69
CA LYS A 41 5.53 16.84 -6.49
C LYS A 41 4.28 17.04 -5.65
N ARG A 42 3.78 18.27 -5.54
CA ARG A 42 2.57 18.60 -4.78
C ARG A 42 1.30 18.07 -5.44
N ASN A 43 1.22 18.16 -6.76
CA ASN A 43 0.04 17.74 -7.53
C ASN A 43 0.18 16.33 -8.13
N TYR A 44 1.28 15.63 -7.88
CA TYR A 44 1.62 14.33 -8.46
C TYR A 44 0.48 13.31 -8.34
N ARG A 45 -0.18 13.25 -7.18
CA ARG A 45 -1.33 12.37 -6.93
C ARG A 45 -2.47 12.59 -7.93
N PHE A 46 -2.78 13.84 -8.26
CA PHE A 46 -3.85 14.19 -9.18
C PHE A 46 -3.42 14.00 -10.63
N LEU A 47 -2.18 14.39 -10.95
CA LEU A 47 -1.60 14.20 -12.29
C LEU A 47 -1.54 12.73 -12.70
N LEU A 48 -1.38 11.82 -11.72
CA LEU A 48 -1.28 10.39 -11.97
C LEU A 48 -2.66 9.72 -11.92
N HIS A 49 -3.42 9.89 -10.83
CA HIS A 49 -4.66 9.13 -10.66
C HIS A 49 -5.83 9.67 -11.48
N LEU A 50 -5.94 10.98 -11.75
CA LEU A 50 -7.06 11.49 -12.54
C LEU A 50 -7.08 10.92 -13.97
N PRO A 51 -6.02 11.06 -14.79
CA PRO A 51 -6.06 10.62 -16.18
C PRO A 51 -5.91 9.10 -16.37
N ILE A 52 -5.31 8.41 -15.39
CA ILE A 52 -5.08 6.96 -15.48
C ILE A 52 -6.17 6.25 -14.70
N THR A 53 -6.15 6.27 -13.36
CA THR A 53 -7.07 5.49 -12.52
C THR A 53 -8.54 5.91 -12.69
N PHE A 54 -8.89 7.17 -12.43
CA PHE A 54 -10.28 7.61 -12.44
C PHE A 54 -10.89 7.56 -13.84
N THR A 55 -10.15 7.99 -14.86
CA THR A 55 -10.61 7.88 -16.25
C THR A 55 -10.78 6.42 -16.66
N PHE A 56 -9.79 5.55 -16.43
CA PHE A 56 -9.89 4.13 -16.80
C PHE A 56 -11.11 3.46 -16.17
N ILE A 57 -11.31 3.63 -14.87
CA ILE A 57 -12.46 3.07 -14.16
C ILE A 57 -13.78 3.66 -14.68
N GLY A 58 -13.82 4.96 -14.95
CA GLY A 58 -14.98 5.60 -15.58
C GLY A 58 -15.31 5.02 -16.95
N LEU A 59 -14.29 4.70 -17.76
CA LEU A 59 -14.47 4.06 -19.06
C LEU A 59 -14.92 2.59 -18.94
N MET A 60 -14.48 1.86 -17.92
CA MET A 60 -15.01 0.52 -17.63
C MET A 60 -16.50 0.56 -17.26
N TRP A 61 -16.91 1.52 -16.44
CA TRP A 61 -18.33 1.71 -16.12
C TRP A 61 -19.14 2.10 -17.35
N LEU A 62 -18.60 2.96 -18.21
CA LEU A 62 -19.25 3.33 -19.46
C LEU A 62 -19.44 2.12 -20.39
N GLU A 63 -18.42 1.26 -20.50
CA GLU A 63 -18.51 0.01 -21.27
C GLU A 63 -19.58 -0.93 -20.70
N ALA A 64 -19.62 -1.09 -19.38
CA ALA A 64 -20.62 -1.91 -18.70
C ALA A 64 -22.06 -1.44 -18.97
N PHE A 65 -22.30 -0.14 -19.09
CA PHE A 65 -23.63 0.41 -19.39
C PHE A 65 -24.00 0.36 -20.88
N ILE A 66 -23.02 0.46 -21.78
CA ILE A 66 -23.26 0.50 -23.23
C ILE A 66 -23.27 -0.90 -23.86
N SER A 67 -22.57 -1.87 -23.26
CA SER A 67 -22.45 -3.22 -23.82
C SER A 67 -23.82 -3.88 -23.99
N SER A 68 -24.12 -4.25 -25.23
CA SER A 68 -25.33 -5.00 -25.59
C SER A 68 -25.24 -6.49 -25.23
N ASN A 69 -24.03 -6.98 -24.90
CA ASN A 69 -23.79 -8.38 -24.53
C ASN A 69 -23.76 -8.51 -23.00
N LEU A 70 -24.75 -9.20 -22.45
CA LEU A 70 -24.91 -9.42 -21.01
C LEU A 70 -23.72 -10.16 -20.37
N GLU A 71 -23.08 -11.08 -21.09
CA GLU A 71 -21.95 -11.86 -20.56
C GLU A 71 -20.69 -10.99 -20.44
N GLN A 72 -20.39 -10.24 -21.50
CA GLN A 72 -19.28 -9.28 -21.51
C GLN A 72 -19.54 -8.14 -20.51
N ALA A 73 -20.77 -7.61 -20.46
CA ALA A 73 -21.17 -6.60 -19.48
C ALA A 73 -21.00 -7.14 -18.04
N GLY A 74 -21.38 -8.39 -17.78
CA GLY A 74 -21.24 -9.03 -16.48
C GLY A 74 -19.79 -9.14 -16.01
N GLN A 75 -18.87 -9.53 -16.90
CA GLN A 75 -17.44 -9.61 -16.59
C GLN A 75 -16.84 -8.22 -16.32
N VAL A 76 -17.17 -7.22 -17.16
CA VAL A 76 -16.73 -5.83 -16.97
C VAL A 76 -17.29 -5.25 -15.67
N LEU A 77 -18.56 -5.53 -15.35
CA LEU A 77 -19.19 -5.10 -14.10
C LEU A 77 -18.54 -5.70 -12.86
N TYR A 78 -18.21 -6.99 -12.89
CA TYR A 78 -17.52 -7.64 -11.77
C TYR A 78 -16.18 -6.94 -11.49
N MET A 79 -15.38 -6.71 -12.54
CA MET A 79 -14.10 -6.03 -12.42
C MET A 79 -14.26 -4.56 -12.01
N SER A 80 -15.20 -3.82 -12.60
CA SER A 80 -15.41 -2.40 -12.30
C SER A 80 -15.88 -2.14 -10.87
N ILE A 81 -16.62 -3.07 -10.25
CA ILE A 81 -16.96 -3.00 -8.82
C ILE A 81 -15.71 -3.13 -7.95
N THR A 82 -14.82 -4.07 -8.26
CA THR A 82 -13.55 -4.22 -7.50
C THR A 82 -12.67 -2.97 -7.62
N GLU A 83 -12.63 -2.36 -8.81
CA GLU A 83 -11.92 -1.12 -9.06
C GLU A 83 -12.58 0.09 -8.38
N MET A 84 -13.91 0.11 -8.26
CA MET A 84 -14.61 1.15 -7.49
C MET A 84 -14.24 1.09 -6.00
N ALA A 85 -14.11 -0.11 -5.43
CA ALA A 85 -13.63 -0.28 -4.06
C ALA A 85 -12.22 0.28 -3.89
N LEU A 86 -11.34 0.13 -4.89
CA LEU A 86 -10.03 0.76 -4.89
C LEU A 86 -10.12 2.29 -4.88
N VAL A 87 -10.99 2.91 -5.69
CA VAL A 87 -11.20 4.37 -5.69
C VAL A 87 -11.57 4.85 -4.28
N VAL A 88 -12.46 4.13 -3.58
CA VAL A 88 -12.80 4.44 -2.19
C VAL A 88 -11.58 4.35 -1.28
N LYS A 89 -10.73 3.31 -1.42
CA LYS A 89 -9.49 3.20 -0.64
C LYS A 89 -8.52 4.36 -0.90
N ILE A 90 -8.37 4.79 -2.16
CA ILE A 90 -7.52 5.92 -2.55
C ILE A 90 -8.02 7.21 -1.90
N LEU A 91 -9.32 7.51 -2.03
CA LEU A 91 -9.92 8.68 -1.41
C LEU A 91 -9.82 8.63 0.12
N SER A 92 -10.00 7.45 0.71
CA SER A 92 -9.86 7.23 2.15
C SER A 92 -8.46 7.55 2.64
N ILE A 93 -7.40 7.02 2.01
CA ILE A 93 -6.02 7.32 2.45
C ILE A 93 -5.65 8.78 2.22
N TRP A 94 -6.21 9.44 1.20
CA TRP A 94 -6.00 10.87 0.98
C TRP A 94 -6.70 11.72 2.04
N HIS A 95 -7.86 11.29 2.50
CA HIS A 95 -8.61 11.95 3.56
C HIS A 95 -7.95 11.73 4.94
N TYR A 96 -7.64 10.49 5.28
CA TYR A 96 -7.05 10.09 6.57
C TYR A 96 -5.52 10.14 6.59
N GLY A 97 -4.89 10.77 5.60
CA GLY A 97 -3.43 10.79 5.45
C GLY A 97 -2.70 11.42 6.64
N THR A 98 -3.31 12.41 7.31
CA THR A 98 -2.76 13.03 8.53
C THR A 98 -2.74 12.05 9.70
N GLU A 99 -3.82 11.31 9.89
CA GLU A 99 -3.93 10.31 10.97
C GLU A 99 -2.97 9.13 10.73
N ALA A 100 -2.89 8.66 9.48
CA ALA A 100 -1.91 7.64 9.10
C ALA A 100 -0.46 8.12 9.32
N TRP A 101 -0.17 9.40 9.06
CA TRP A 101 1.15 9.99 9.34
C TRP A 101 1.42 10.10 10.84
N ARG A 102 0.43 10.51 11.64
CA ARG A 102 0.53 10.59 13.10
C ARG A 102 0.78 9.23 13.72
N LEU A 103 0.01 8.21 13.32
CA LEU A 103 0.19 6.83 13.76
C LEU A 103 1.59 6.33 13.41
N ARG A 104 2.03 6.55 12.17
CA ARG A 104 3.40 6.26 11.74
C ARG A 104 4.44 6.91 12.65
N TYR A 105 4.27 8.20 12.93
CA TYR A 105 5.22 8.97 13.70
C TYR A 105 5.33 8.42 15.13
N GLU A 106 4.20 8.09 15.74
CA GLU A 106 4.12 7.48 17.05
C GLU A 106 4.82 6.12 17.09
N LEU A 107 4.49 5.20 16.17
CA LEU A 107 5.13 3.89 16.08
C LEU A 107 6.66 3.99 15.91
N GLN A 108 7.13 5.03 15.22
CA GLN A 108 8.55 5.23 14.97
C GLN A 108 9.30 5.89 16.12
N HIS A 109 8.69 6.79 16.90
CA HIS A 109 9.40 7.65 17.86
C HIS A 109 8.98 7.48 19.33
N ALA A 110 7.87 6.79 19.63
CA ALA A 110 7.46 6.60 21.02
C ALA A 110 8.56 5.91 21.85
N PRO A 111 8.92 6.45 23.02
CA PRO A 111 9.98 5.88 23.87
C PRO A 111 9.56 4.51 24.43
N ASP A 112 8.28 4.31 24.70
CA ASP A 112 7.74 3.07 25.30
C ASP A 112 7.97 1.83 24.42
N TYR A 113 8.07 2.04 23.10
CA TYR A 113 8.29 0.97 22.12
C TYR A 113 9.78 0.73 21.82
N GLN A 114 10.70 1.34 22.57
CA GLN A 114 12.13 1.17 22.31
C GLN A 114 12.56 -0.25 22.63
N LEU A 115 13.38 -0.85 21.77
CA LEU A 115 13.88 -2.22 21.96
C LEU A 115 15.12 -2.17 22.87
N HIS A 116 15.07 -2.85 24.01
CA HIS A 116 16.09 -2.78 25.05
C HIS A 116 17.16 -3.87 24.88
N ASN A 117 16.71 -5.12 24.70
CA ASN A 117 17.59 -6.29 24.73
C ASN A 117 17.91 -6.80 23.32
N GLN A 118 18.99 -7.58 23.16
CA GLN A 118 19.29 -8.20 21.86
C GLN A 118 18.22 -9.19 21.44
N GLU A 119 17.62 -9.93 22.38
CA GLU A 119 16.51 -10.85 22.10
C GLU A 119 15.31 -10.12 21.46
N GLU A 120 14.90 -8.98 22.03
CA GLU A 120 13.83 -8.14 21.46
C GLU A 120 14.17 -7.67 20.03
N VAL A 121 15.44 -7.40 19.78
CA VAL A 121 15.93 -6.84 18.51
C VAL A 121 15.99 -7.91 17.43
N ASP A 122 16.46 -9.10 17.77
CA ASP A 122 16.51 -10.24 16.86
C ASP A 122 15.11 -10.74 16.54
N PHE A 123 14.23 -10.80 17.56
CA PHE A 123 12.79 -11.02 17.39
C PHE A 123 12.19 -10.02 16.41
N TRP A 124 12.35 -8.72 16.67
CA TRP A 124 11.76 -7.67 15.84
C TRP A 124 12.26 -7.72 14.40
N ARG A 125 13.58 -7.89 14.20
CA ARG A 125 14.18 -7.97 12.87
C ARG A 125 13.68 -9.18 12.09
N ARG A 126 13.54 -10.34 12.75
CA ARG A 126 13.03 -11.55 12.11
C ARG A 126 11.62 -11.33 11.58
N GLU A 127 10.74 -10.77 12.41
CA GLU A 127 9.34 -10.53 12.06
C GLU A 127 9.20 -9.46 10.96
N GLN A 128 9.96 -8.37 11.05
CA GLN A 128 10.00 -7.34 9.99
C GLN A 128 10.51 -7.91 8.66
N ARG A 129 11.55 -8.77 8.68
CA ARG A 129 12.05 -9.44 7.47
C ARG A 129 11.00 -10.37 6.87
N PHE A 130 10.30 -11.13 7.71
CA PHE A 130 9.20 -11.99 7.26
C PHE A 130 8.09 -11.18 6.58
N PHE A 131 7.68 -10.06 7.19
CA PHE A 131 6.67 -9.19 6.59
C PHE A 131 7.11 -8.61 5.24
N LYS A 132 8.37 -8.17 5.11
CA LYS A 132 8.89 -7.70 3.81
C LYS A 132 8.86 -8.78 2.74
N TRP A 133 9.27 -9.99 3.10
CA TRP A 133 9.25 -11.11 2.17
C TRP A 133 7.82 -11.43 1.72
N PHE A 134 6.86 -11.45 2.65
CA PHE A 134 5.44 -11.58 2.35
C PHE A 134 4.95 -10.46 1.41
N PHE A 135 5.32 -9.21 1.67
CA PHE A 135 4.95 -8.07 0.84
C PHE A 135 5.49 -8.18 -0.60
N TYR A 136 6.76 -8.59 -0.77
CA TYR A 136 7.33 -8.78 -2.10
C TYR A 136 6.64 -9.90 -2.87
N ILE A 137 6.33 -11.01 -2.20
CA ILE A 137 5.58 -12.11 -2.83
C ILE A 137 4.18 -11.65 -3.23
N TYR A 138 3.51 -10.89 -2.37
CA TYR A 138 2.17 -10.39 -2.67
C TYR A 138 2.19 -9.49 -3.91
N ILE A 139 3.14 -8.56 -4.01
CA ILE A 139 3.33 -7.75 -5.23
C ILE A 139 3.61 -8.63 -6.45
N LEU A 140 4.55 -9.57 -6.34
CA LEU A 140 4.99 -10.40 -7.46
C LEU A 140 3.84 -11.25 -8.01
N ILE A 141 3.07 -11.90 -7.14
CA ILE A 141 1.94 -12.74 -7.53
C ILE A 141 0.86 -11.88 -8.18
N SER A 142 0.48 -10.76 -7.56
CA SER A 142 -0.59 -9.91 -8.10
C SER A 142 -0.23 -9.28 -9.44
N LEU A 143 1.01 -8.80 -9.60
CA LEU A 143 1.49 -8.33 -10.90
C LEU A 143 1.60 -9.47 -11.92
N GLY A 144 2.01 -10.66 -11.48
CA GLY A 144 2.04 -11.86 -12.30
C GLY A 144 0.68 -12.17 -12.91
N VAL A 145 -0.39 -12.07 -12.12
CA VAL A 145 -1.78 -12.25 -12.61
C VAL A 145 -2.12 -11.21 -13.68
N VAL A 146 -1.90 -9.91 -13.41
CA VAL A 146 -2.19 -8.83 -14.36
C VAL A 146 -1.43 -9.04 -15.68
N TYR A 147 -0.12 -9.24 -15.61
CA TYR A 147 0.69 -9.40 -16.81
C TYR A 147 0.39 -10.71 -17.54
N SER A 148 0.05 -11.78 -16.84
CA SER A 148 -0.38 -13.03 -17.50
C SER A 148 -1.67 -12.83 -18.30
N GLY A 149 -2.65 -12.10 -17.74
CA GLY A 149 -3.88 -11.71 -18.45
C GLY A 149 -3.59 -10.83 -19.67
N CYS A 150 -2.73 -9.82 -19.51
CA CYS A 150 -2.29 -8.96 -20.61
C CYS A 150 -1.59 -9.76 -21.73
N THR A 151 -0.69 -10.68 -21.38
CA THR A 151 -0.02 -11.52 -22.38
C THR A 151 -0.94 -12.55 -23.02
N GLY A 152 -1.96 -13.03 -22.29
CA GLY A 152 -2.89 -14.04 -22.77
C GLY A 152 -3.67 -13.59 -24.00
N VAL A 153 -4.14 -12.34 -24.01
CA VAL A 153 -4.88 -11.80 -25.16
C VAL A 153 -4.02 -11.59 -26.39
N LEU A 154 -2.70 -11.47 -26.26
CA LEU A 154 -1.79 -11.32 -27.40
C LEU A 154 -1.65 -12.62 -28.23
N PHE A 155 -2.07 -13.76 -27.68
CA PHE A 155 -2.11 -15.05 -28.39
C PHE A 155 -3.42 -15.27 -29.13
N LEU A 156 -4.40 -14.36 -29.01
CA LEU A 156 -5.66 -14.43 -29.74
C LEU A 156 -5.47 -13.88 -31.15
N GLU A 157 -6.18 -14.47 -32.12
CA GLU A 157 -6.13 -14.03 -33.53
C GLU A 157 -6.82 -12.67 -33.76
N TYR A 158 -7.62 -12.21 -32.79
CA TYR A 158 -8.40 -10.97 -32.85
C TYR A 158 -7.81 -9.91 -31.91
N TYR A 159 -7.94 -8.63 -32.31
CA TYR A 159 -7.61 -7.50 -31.45
C TYR A 159 -8.58 -7.43 -30.26
N GLU A 160 -8.16 -7.97 -29.13
CA GLU A 160 -8.91 -7.99 -27.88
C GLU A 160 -8.11 -7.32 -26.76
N LEU A 161 -8.81 -6.57 -25.91
CA LEU A 161 -8.21 -5.90 -24.77
C LEU A 161 -8.23 -6.85 -23.56
N PRO A 162 -7.15 -6.90 -22.75
CA PRO A 162 -7.10 -7.76 -21.57
C PRO A 162 -8.23 -7.45 -20.57
N PHE A 163 -8.51 -6.16 -20.39
CA PHE A 163 -9.63 -5.68 -19.60
C PHE A 163 -10.49 -4.79 -20.48
N ALA A 164 -11.77 -5.14 -20.63
CA ALA A 164 -12.66 -4.38 -21.50
C ALA A 164 -13.05 -3.05 -20.84
N TYR A 165 -12.85 -1.96 -21.58
CA TYR A 165 -13.23 -0.60 -21.22
C TYR A 165 -13.64 0.15 -22.49
N TYR A 166 -14.40 1.24 -22.33
CA TYR A 166 -14.88 2.01 -23.45
C TYR A 166 -13.73 2.80 -24.07
N VAL A 167 -13.45 2.57 -25.36
CA VAL A 167 -12.44 3.31 -26.11
C VAL A 167 -13.15 4.33 -27.01
N PRO A 168 -12.90 5.65 -26.87
CA PRO A 168 -13.61 6.69 -27.62
C PRO A 168 -13.18 6.81 -29.09
N PHE A 169 -12.47 5.82 -29.63
CA PHE A 169 -12.01 5.77 -31.01
C PHE A 169 -11.97 4.32 -31.51
N GLU A 170 -12.06 4.14 -32.84
CA GLU A 170 -11.93 2.83 -33.45
C GLU A 170 -10.51 2.28 -33.23
N TRP A 171 -10.39 1.24 -32.41
CA TRP A 171 -9.12 0.71 -31.90
C TRP A 171 -8.75 -0.66 -32.48
N ARG A 172 -9.66 -1.33 -33.21
CA ARG A 172 -9.42 -2.65 -33.84
C ARG A 172 -8.57 -2.56 -35.12
N ASN A 173 -7.53 -1.72 -35.06
CA ASN A 173 -6.55 -1.49 -36.12
C ASN A 173 -5.16 -1.59 -35.50
N GLU A 174 -4.20 -2.19 -36.21
CA GLU A 174 -2.85 -2.51 -35.71
C GLU A 174 -2.20 -1.36 -34.91
N ARG A 175 -2.18 -0.14 -35.47
CA ARG A 175 -1.55 1.01 -34.80
C ARG A 175 -2.33 1.53 -33.59
N ARG A 176 -3.66 1.49 -33.61
CA ARG A 176 -4.52 2.06 -32.55
C ARG A 176 -4.73 1.07 -31.40
N TYR A 177 -4.64 -0.23 -31.69
CA TYR A 177 -4.66 -1.30 -30.70
C TYR A 177 -3.59 -1.08 -29.64
N TRP A 178 -2.33 -0.82 -30.04
CA TRP A 178 -1.23 -0.61 -29.09
C TRP A 178 -1.42 0.59 -28.16
N PHE A 179 -2.13 1.64 -28.60
CA PHE A 179 -2.47 2.76 -27.73
C PHE A 179 -3.52 2.38 -26.69
N ALA A 180 -4.57 1.66 -27.10
CA ALA A 180 -5.60 1.18 -26.18
C ALA A 180 -5.03 0.14 -25.21
N TYR A 181 -4.28 -0.84 -25.71
CA TYR A 181 -3.59 -1.85 -24.92
C TYR A 181 -2.58 -1.24 -23.94
N GLY A 182 -1.80 -0.24 -24.36
CA GLY A 182 -0.86 0.44 -23.49
C GLY A 182 -1.54 1.22 -22.37
N TYR A 183 -2.68 1.86 -22.66
CA TYR A 183 -3.49 2.53 -21.66
C TYR A 183 -4.12 1.55 -20.67
N ASP A 184 -4.65 0.43 -21.16
CA ASP A 184 -5.18 -0.68 -20.36
C ASP A 184 -4.14 -1.23 -19.39
N MET A 185 -2.97 -1.59 -19.91
CA MET A 185 -1.85 -2.12 -19.14
C MET A 185 -1.38 -1.11 -18.09
N ALA A 186 -1.30 0.18 -18.43
CA ALA A 186 -0.93 1.24 -17.47
C ALA A 186 -1.99 1.43 -16.39
N GLY A 187 -3.28 1.46 -16.77
CA GLY A 187 -4.43 1.56 -15.88
C GLY A 187 -4.44 0.43 -14.85
N MET A 188 -4.41 -0.81 -15.34
CA MET A 188 -4.45 -2.01 -14.52
C MET A 188 -3.21 -2.21 -13.66
N THR A 189 -2.02 -1.89 -14.17
CA THR A 189 -0.80 -1.95 -13.36
C THR A 189 -0.87 -0.95 -12.20
N LEU A 190 -1.32 0.27 -12.48
CA LEU A 190 -1.45 1.30 -11.47
C LEU A 190 -2.52 0.95 -10.44
N THR A 191 -3.70 0.48 -10.87
CA THR A 191 -4.77 0.10 -9.96
C THR A 191 -4.36 -1.08 -9.10
N CYS A 192 -3.74 -2.10 -9.69
CA CYS A 192 -3.23 -3.28 -9.00
C CYS A 192 -2.24 -2.91 -7.90
N ILE A 193 -1.20 -2.12 -8.22
CA ILE A 193 -0.18 -1.73 -7.23
C ILE A 193 -0.80 -0.83 -6.14
N SER A 194 -1.73 0.05 -6.53
CA SER A 194 -2.44 0.89 -5.58
C SER A 194 -3.25 0.06 -4.59
N ASN A 195 -3.97 -0.96 -5.07
CA ASN A 195 -4.76 -1.85 -4.24
C ASN A 195 -3.88 -2.64 -3.26
N ILE A 196 -2.81 -3.27 -3.78
CA ILE A 196 -1.87 -4.07 -2.97
C ILE A 196 -1.25 -3.23 -1.85
N THR A 197 -0.78 -2.03 -2.19
CA THR A 197 -0.06 -1.18 -1.22
C THR A 197 -0.99 -0.63 -0.14
N LEU A 198 -2.24 -0.28 -0.48
CA LEU A 198 -3.24 0.16 0.49
C LEU A 198 -3.64 -0.97 1.44
N ASP A 199 -3.89 -2.17 0.91
CA ASP A 199 -4.23 -3.34 1.73
C ASP A 199 -3.05 -3.76 2.62
N THR A 200 -1.84 -3.72 2.08
CA THR A 200 -0.62 -4.00 2.85
C THR A 200 -0.40 -2.97 3.94
N LEU A 201 -0.67 -1.67 3.70
CA LEU A 201 -0.52 -0.64 4.72
C LEU A 201 -1.46 -0.90 5.91
N GLY A 202 -2.73 -1.19 5.64
CA GLY A 202 -3.70 -1.57 6.67
C GLY A 202 -3.28 -2.82 7.44
N CYS A 203 -2.88 -3.87 6.71
CA CYS A 203 -2.35 -5.11 7.30
C CYS A 203 -1.10 -4.85 8.16
N TYR A 204 -0.21 -3.97 7.72
CA TYR A 204 1.00 -3.63 8.44
C TYR A 204 0.70 -2.95 9.78
N PHE A 205 -0.32 -2.07 9.86
CA PHE A 205 -0.71 -1.47 11.13
C PHE A 205 -1.16 -2.54 12.14
N LEU A 206 -2.01 -3.48 11.70
CA LEU A 206 -2.45 -4.60 12.54
C LEU A 206 -1.28 -5.52 12.95
N PHE A 207 -0.41 -5.83 12.00
CA PHE A 207 0.81 -6.60 12.25
C PHE A 207 1.73 -5.91 13.27
N HIS A 208 1.93 -4.60 13.15
CA HIS A 208 2.77 -3.85 14.06
C HIS A 208 2.20 -3.81 15.48
N ILE A 209 0.88 -3.62 15.62
CA ILE A 209 0.20 -3.71 16.91
C ILE A 209 0.36 -5.11 17.52
N SER A 210 0.19 -6.17 16.71
CA SER A 210 0.42 -7.56 17.15
C SER A 210 1.86 -7.78 17.64
N LEU A 211 2.86 -7.22 16.96
CA LEU A 211 4.25 -7.26 17.40
C LEU A 211 4.47 -6.55 18.74
N LEU A 212 3.83 -5.40 18.96
CA LEU A 212 3.91 -4.70 20.24
C LEU A 212 3.29 -5.53 21.39
N TYR A 213 2.19 -6.23 21.15
CA TYR A 213 1.64 -7.18 22.13
C TYR A 213 2.54 -8.38 22.40
N ARG A 214 3.19 -8.95 21.37
CA ARG A 214 4.17 -10.02 21.55
C ARG A 214 5.40 -9.53 22.32
N LEU A 215 5.84 -8.29 22.07
CA LEU A 215 6.93 -7.64 22.80
C LEU A 215 6.57 -7.44 24.28
N LEU A 216 5.35 -7.00 24.59
CA LEU A 216 4.84 -6.96 25.97
C LEU A 216 4.91 -8.33 26.63
N GLY A 217 4.53 -9.40 25.91
CA GLY A 217 4.61 -10.77 26.39
C GLY A 217 6.04 -11.24 26.67
N LEU A 218 7.02 -10.85 25.84
CA LEU A 218 8.43 -11.13 26.08
C LEU A 218 8.93 -10.45 27.35
N ARG A 219 8.66 -9.15 27.51
CA ARG A 219 9.02 -8.38 28.72
C ARG A 219 8.41 -8.96 29.98
N LEU A 220 7.14 -9.36 29.92
CA LEU A 220 6.45 -9.97 31.06
C LEU A 220 7.07 -11.33 31.45
N ARG A 221 7.59 -12.10 30.49
CA ARG A 221 8.32 -13.35 30.76
C ARG A 221 9.67 -13.10 31.39
N GLU A 222 10.39 -12.06 30.97
CA GLU A 222 11.67 -11.67 31.57
C GLU A 222 11.52 -11.31 33.06
N LEU A 223 10.39 -10.70 33.45
CA LEU A 223 10.10 -10.38 34.86
C LEU A 223 10.09 -11.59 35.79
N LYS A 224 9.77 -12.80 35.29
CA LYS A 224 9.72 -14.03 36.11
C LYS A 224 11.04 -14.34 36.81
N ASN A 225 12.16 -13.96 36.19
CA ASN A 225 13.50 -14.29 36.67
C ASN A 225 14.15 -13.15 37.46
N MET A 226 13.43 -12.05 37.72
CA MET A 226 13.96 -10.92 38.48
C MET A 226 13.86 -11.15 39.99
N GLN A 227 14.97 -10.92 40.67
CA GLN A 227 15.08 -11.05 42.14
C GLN A 227 15.03 -9.70 42.86
N ASP A 228 15.19 -8.58 42.14
CA ASP A 228 15.17 -7.23 42.71
C ASP A 228 13.77 -6.61 42.60
N ASP A 229 13.11 -6.45 43.74
CA ASP A 229 11.75 -5.90 43.85
C ASP A 229 11.63 -4.46 43.33
N THR A 230 12.70 -3.66 43.45
CA THR A 230 12.69 -2.26 42.99
C THR A 230 12.72 -2.17 41.47
N ILE A 231 13.56 -2.99 40.83
CA ILE A 231 13.67 -3.09 39.38
C ILE A 231 12.40 -3.74 38.81
N PHE A 232 11.87 -4.77 39.48
CA PHE A 232 10.62 -5.43 39.11
C PHE A 232 9.46 -4.43 39.02
N GLY A 233 9.27 -3.60 40.05
CA GLY A 233 8.21 -2.60 40.08
C GLY A 233 8.32 -1.55 38.97
N GLN A 234 9.55 -1.10 38.67
CA GLN A 234 9.80 -0.14 37.59
C GLN A 234 9.46 -0.73 36.21
N GLN A 235 9.92 -1.94 35.93
CA GLN A 235 9.67 -2.59 34.64
C GLN A 235 8.21 -2.97 34.46
N LEU A 236 7.55 -3.45 35.51
CA LEU A 236 6.11 -3.74 35.48
C LEU A 236 5.30 -2.48 35.18
N ARG A 237 5.65 -1.33 35.78
CA ARG A 237 5.03 -0.04 35.45
C ARG A 237 5.24 0.36 34.00
N ALA A 238 6.43 0.15 33.45
CA ALA A 238 6.73 0.42 32.04
C ALA A 238 5.87 -0.45 31.08
N ILE A 239 5.67 -1.73 31.42
CA ILE A 239 4.79 -2.64 30.67
C ILE A 239 3.34 -2.13 30.70
N PHE A 240 2.82 -1.71 31.86
CA PHE A 240 1.48 -1.15 31.96
C PHE A 240 1.29 0.14 31.15
N ILE A 241 2.27 1.05 31.20
CA ILE A 241 2.25 2.29 30.39
C ILE A 241 2.21 1.95 28.90
N MET A 242 3.07 1.03 28.45
CA MET A 242 3.11 0.58 27.07
C MET A 242 1.78 -0.07 26.65
N HIS A 243 1.18 -0.91 27.50
CA HIS A 243 -0.13 -1.52 27.22
C HIS A 243 -1.25 -0.47 27.12
N GLN A 244 -1.30 0.49 28.03
CA GLN A 244 -2.29 1.56 28.02
C GLN A 244 -2.18 2.43 26.76
N ARG A 245 -0.98 2.60 26.21
CA ARG A 245 -0.74 3.38 25.00
C ARG A 245 -1.09 2.64 23.70
N ILE A 246 -1.10 1.31 23.73
CA ILE A 246 -1.47 0.49 22.55
C ILE A 246 -3.00 0.39 22.41
N ARG A 247 -3.74 0.49 23.52
CA ARG A 247 -5.21 0.44 23.56
C ARG A 247 -5.84 1.75 23.06
#